data_AF-A0A444XIX6-F1
#
_entry.id   AF-A0A444XIX6-F1
#
_cell.length_a   1.000
_cell.length_b   1.000
_cell.length_c   1.000
_cell.angle_alpha   90.00
_cell.angle_beta   90.00
_cell.angle_gamma   90.00
#
_symmetry.space_group_name_H-M   'P 1'
#
loop_
_entity.id
_entity.type
_entity.pdbx_description
1 polymer ?
#
loop_
_entity_poly.entity_id
_entity_poly.type
_entity_poly.pdbx_seq_one_letter_code
_entity_poly.pdbx_strand_id
1 'polypeptide(L)'
;MGIWFIVPAVVAAFCAVILGLILRAVGGRTSRKRAVGFFHPYTNDGGGGERVLWCAVRAIQEEIPDLDCLVYTGDHDATPQSLAARAVDRFGVTLLSPVKVVHLYKRKWIEETTYPHFTMIGQSLGSMYLAWEALCKFTPLYYFDTSGYAFTYPLARLFGCKVICYTHYPTISTDMLSRVSQRHLMYNNDASIAKSVWLSRCKMIYYTFFSWLYGIVGSCTHLAMVNSSWTKSHIEKLWGVSDCIKRVYPPCDTSGLQVLPLKRPAEIPVIISVAQFRPEKAHGLQLEAFSVAVKRLDSSLPKPRLQFVGSCRNKSDEERLQMLKDKAIELNVNEQVEFHKNVTYRDLVGLLGAAVAGIHSMTDEHFGISVVEYMAAGAIPIAHNSAGPKMDIVLDEDGEQTGFLACTVEEYADAILRVIGMPETERLTMAAAARRRATRFSEQRFYDDFKDAVRPILSHRSR
;
A
#
# COMPACT_ATOMS: atom_id res chain seq x y z
N MET A 1 -39.16 -34.98 -28.29
CA MET A 1 -38.35 -34.37 -29.37
C MET A 1 -37.80 -32.96 -29.06
N GLY A 2 -38.27 -32.21 -28.06
CA GLY A 2 -37.79 -30.83 -27.81
C GLY A 2 -36.41 -30.70 -27.12
N ILE A 3 -36.00 -31.64 -26.27
CA ILE A 3 -34.75 -31.52 -25.48
C ILE A 3 -33.49 -31.69 -26.36
N TRP A 4 -33.58 -32.44 -27.46
CA TRP A 4 -32.45 -32.74 -28.36
C TRP A 4 -31.98 -31.54 -29.18
N PHE A 5 -32.80 -30.50 -29.36
CA PHE A 5 -32.42 -29.26 -30.06
C PHE A 5 -31.94 -28.15 -29.11
N ILE A 6 -32.31 -28.23 -27.82
CA ILE A 6 -31.93 -27.22 -26.83
C ILE A 6 -30.45 -27.34 -26.48
N VAL A 7 -29.93 -28.56 -26.27
CA VAL A 7 -28.53 -28.75 -25.89
C VAL A 7 -27.56 -28.27 -26.99
N PRO A 8 -27.71 -28.65 -28.28
CA PRO A 8 -26.86 -28.13 -29.35
C PRO A 8 -26.99 -26.61 -29.54
N ALA A 9 -28.18 -26.03 -29.35
CA ALA A 9 -28.37 -24.59 -29.45
C ALA A 9 -27.66 -23.83 -28.32
N VAL A 10 -27.72 -24.34 -27.07
CA VAL A 10 -27.01 -23.78 -25.92
C VAL A 10 -25.49 -23.89 -26.13
N VAL A 11 -25.01 -25.05 -26.59
CA VAL A 11 -23.58 -25.25 -26.91
C VAL A 11 -23.14 -24.30 -28.03
N ALA A 12 -23.91 -24.17 -29.11
CA ALA A 12 -23.59 -23.28 -30.21
C ALA A 12 -23.57 -21.81 -29.77
N ALA A 13 -24.52 -21.38 -28.95
CA ALA A 13 -24.54 -20.03 -28.38
C ALA A 13 -23.31 -19.77 -27.49
N PHE A 14 -22.96 -20.74 -26.64
CA PHE A 14 -21.76 -20.67 -25.80
C PHE A 14 -20.47 -20.59 -26.64
N CYS A 15 -20.35 -21.42 -27.68
CA CYS A 15 -19.23 -21.37 -28.62
C CYS A 15 -19.16 -20.05 -29.37
N ALA A 16 -20.30 -19.49 -29.80
CA ALA A 16 -20.36 -18.20 -30.48
C ALA A 16 -19.90 -17.05 -29.56
N VAL A 17 -20.29 -17.07 -28.28
CA VAL A 17 -19.81 -16.10 -27.28
C VAL A 17 -18.30 -16.22 -27.09
N ILE A 18 -17.78 -17.44 -26.91
CA ILE A 18 -16.34 -17.67 -26.78
C ILE A 18 -15.60 -17.17 -28.01
N LEU A 19 -16.08 -17.50 -29.21
CA LEU A 19 -15.47 -17.06 -30.45
C LEU A 19 -15.47 -15.53 -30.56
N GLY A 20 -16.58 -14.87 -30.20
CA GLY A 20 -16.67 -13.41 -30.17
C GLY A 20 -15.65 -12.77 -29.22
N LEU A 21 -15.45 -13.35 -28.03
CA LEU A 21 -14.42 -12.91 -27.08
C LEU A 21 -13.01 -13.11 -27.66
N ILE A 22 -12.72 -14.28 -28.25
CA ILE A 22 -11.42 -14.55 -28.88
C ILE A 22 -11.16 -13.56 -30.01
N LEU A 23 -12.12 -13.35 -30.91
CA LEU A 23 -12.01 -12.41 -32.02
C LEU A 23 -11.77 -10.98 -31.51
N ARG A 24 -12.41 -10.58 -30.41
CA ARG A 24 -12.17 -9.27 -29.80
C ARG A 24 -10.76 -9.14 -29.24
N ALA A 25 -10.26 -10.15 -28.54
CA ALA A 25 -8.89 -10.15 -28.01
C ALA A 25 -7.84 -10.16 -29.14
N VAL A 26 -8.06 -10.93 -30.21
CA VAL A 26 -7.22 -10.94 -31.42
C VAL A 26 -7.25 -9.60 -32.14
N GLY A 27 -8.43 -8.97 -32.25
CA GLY A 27 -8.59 -7.61 -32.75
C GLY A 27 -7.83 -6.59 -31.91
N GLY A 28 -7.85 -6.72 -30.58
CA GLY A 28 -7.04 -5.91 -29.67
C GLY A 28 -5.53 -6.10 -29.90
N ARG A 29 -5.07 -7.35 -30.03
CA ARG A 29 -3.66 -7.67 -30.27
C ARG A 29 -3.13 -7.08 -31.59
N THR A 30 -3.95 -7.08 -32.64
CA THR A 30 -3.58 -6.50 -33.95
C THR A 30 -3.65 -4.98 -33.97
N SER A 31 -4.53 -4.37 -33.18
CA SER A 31 -4.73 -2.91 -33.11
C SER A 31 -3.98 -2.21 -31.96
N ARG A 32 -3.19 -2.96 -31.17
CA ARG A 32 -2.47 -2.45 -30.00
C ARG A 32 -1.64 -1.21 -30.35
N LYS A 33 -1.68 -0.22 -29.46
CA LYS A 33 -0.98 1.06 -29.65
C LYS A 33 0.31 1.07 -28.84
N ARG A 34 1.37 1.69 -29.39
CA ARG A 34 2.62 1.92 -28.66
C ARG A 34 2.39 2.99 -27.58
N ALA A 35 1.87 2.54 -26.44
CA ALA A 35 1.48 3.35 -25.30
C ALA A 35 1.63 2.52 -24.01
N VAL A 36 1.68 3.22 -22.87
CA VAL A 36 1.57 2.65 -21.53
C VAL A 36 0.17 2.91 -20.99
N GLY A 37 -0.54 1.86 -20.62
CA GLY A 37 -1.83 1.95 -19.92
C GLY A 37 -1.71 1.54 -18.46
N PHE A 38 -1.87 2.50 -17.56
CA PHE A 38 -1.93 2.28 -16.13
C PHE A 38 -3.35 1.93 -15.70
N PHE A 39 -3.57 0.70 -15.26
CA PHE A 39 -4.82 0.23 -14.69
C PHE A 39 -4.89 0.63 -13.22
N HIS A 40 -5.62 1.72 -12.95
CA HIS A 40 -5.76 2.29 -11.62
C HIS A 40 -7.18 2.82 -11.39
N PRO A 41 -8.15 1.95 -11.03
CA PRO A 41 -9.58 2.32 -10.99
C PRO A 41 -9.98 3.41 -9.98
N TYR A 42 -9.09 3.73 -9.02
CA TYR A 42 -9.30 4.73 -7.96
C TYR A 42 -8.18 5.77 -8.01
N THR A 43 -8.46 6.94 -8.57
CA THR A 43 -7.48 8.04 -8.78
C THR A 43 -7.79 9.30 -7.95
N ASN A 44 -8.66 9.16 -6.95
CA ASN A 44 -9.12 10.24 -6.07
C ASN A 44 -9.07 9.91 -4.57
N ASP A 45 -8.51 8.76 -4.17
CA ASP A 45 -8.51 8.31 -2.77
C ASP A 45 -7.45 9.03 -1.90
N GLY A 46 -6.47 9.69 -2.53
CA GLY A 46 -5.37 10.39 -1.87
C GLY A 46 -4.35 9.48 -1.16
N GLY A 47 -4.28 8.19 -1.52
CA GLY A 47 -3.45 7.19 -0.84
C GLY A 47 -2.04 7.03 -1.40
N GLY A 48 -1.20 6.25 -0.70
CA GLY A 48 0.16 5.92 -1.15
C GLY A 48 0.21 5.14 -2.48
N GLY A 49 -0.87 4.46 -2.86
CA GLY A 49 -1.02 3.80 -4.16
C GLY A 49 -1.02 4.78 -5.34
N GLU A 50 -1.79 5.86 -5.21
CA GLU A 50 -1.85 6.90 -6.24
C GLU A 50 -0.53 7.66 -6.35
N ARG A 51 0.17 7.87 -5.24
CA ARG A 51 1.50 8.48 -5.31
C ARG A 51 2.47 7.65 -6.15
N VAL A 52 2.45 6.32 -5.99
CA VAL A 52 3.22 5.41 -6.85
C VAL A 52 2.76 5.51 -8.31
N LEU A 53 1.45 5.56 -8.58
CA LEU A 53 0.94 5.78 -9.94
C LEU A 53 1.56 7.03 -10.57
N TRP A 54 1.48 8.19 -9.90
CA TRP A 54 1.93 9.44 -10.48
C TRP A 54 3.44 9.52 -10.63
N CYS A 55 4.20 9.00 -9.66
CA CYS A 55 5.66 8.90 -9.80
C CYS A 55 6.03 7.93 -10.94
N ALA A 56 5.33 6.81 -11.10
CA ALA A 56 5.55 5.87 -12.20
C ALA A 56 5.25 6.51 -13.56
N VAL A 57 4.14 7.25 -13.68
CA VAL A 57 3.80 8.01 -14.91
C VAL A 57 4.91 9.00 -15.24
N ARG A 58 5.36 9.80 -14.26
CA ARG A 58 6.45 10.75 -14.44
C ARG A 58 7.75 10.07 -14.85
N ALA A 59 8.11 8.96 -14.21
CA ALA A 59 9.30 8.19 -14.52
C ALA A 59 9.31 7.71 -15.98
N ILE A 60 8.16 7.22 -16.47
CA ILE A 60 7.99 6.81 -17.87
C ILE A 60 8.12 8.00 -18.82
N GLN A 61 7.51 9.13 -18.51
CA GLN A 61 7.60 10.34 -19.33
C GLN A 61 9.03 10.86 -19.44
N GLU A 62 9.81 10.77 -18.36
CA GLU A 62 11.23 11.13 -18.35
C GLU A 62 12.09 10.12 -19.14
N GLU A 63 11.80 8.82 -19.01
CA GLU A 63 12.60 7.76 -19.65
C GLU A 63 12.30 7.62 -21.15
N ILE A 64 11.05 7.78 -21.57
CA ILE A 64 10.62 7.68 -22.97
C ILE A 64 9.59 8.77 -23.29
N PRO A 65 10.03 10.00 -23.59
CA PRO A 65 9.15 11.15 -23.82
C PRO A 65 8.10 10.96 -24.92
N ASP A 66 8.42 10.17 -25.95
CA ASP A 66 7.52 9.89 -27.09
C ASP A 66 6.49 8.78 -26.81
N LEU A 67 6.48 8.20 -25.60
CA LEU A 67 5.57 7.12 -25.25
C LEU A 67 4.31 7.67 -24.60
N ASP A 68 3.18 7.50 -25.27
CA ASP A 68 1.87 7.90 -24.75
C ASP A 68 1.57 7.20 -23.41
N CYS A 69 1.26 7.99 -22.38
CA CYS A 69 0.75 7.51 -21.09
C CYS A 69 -0.76 7.70 -20.99
N LEU A 70 -1.47 6.66 -20.56
CA LEU A 70 -2.89 6.72 -20.25
C LEU A 70 -3.21 6.06 -18.93
N VAL A 71 -4.32 6.48 -18.32
CA VAL A 71 -4.82 5.92 -17.07
C VAL A 71 -6.24 5.39 -17.29
N TYR A 72 -6.46 4.13 -16.92
CA TYR A 72 -7.79 3.56 -16.80
C TYR A 72 -8.33 3.83 -15.40
N THR A 73 -9.39 4.61 -15.29
CA THR A 73 -9.97 5.03 -14.00
C THR A 73 -11.48 4.84 -13.99
N GLY A 74 -12.03 4.48 -12.83
CA GLY A 74 -13.48 4.50 -12.60
C GLY A 74 -14.01 5.86 -12.15
N ASP A 75 -13.15 6.86 -11.99
CA ASP A 75 -13.54 8.23 -11.65
C ASP A 75 -14.08 8.94 -12.89
N HIS A 76 -15.39 9.17 -12.89
CA HIS A 76 -16.10 9.76 -14.03
C HIS A 76 -15.84 11.26 -14.20
N ASP A 77 -15.39 11.93 -13.14
CA ASP A 77 -14.98 13.34 -13.10
C ASP A 77 -13.51 13.55 -13.50
N ALA A 78 -12.74 12.48 -13.69
CA ALA A 78 -11.32 12.56 -14.00
C ALA A 78 -11.07 13.09 -15.43
N THR A 79 -10.38 14.22 -15.56
CA THR A 79 -9.89 14.74 -16.84
C THR A 79 -8.37 14.72 -16.82
N PRO A 80 -7.69 14.78 -17.99
CA PRO A 80 -6.24 14.92 -18.02
C PRO A 80 -5.72 16.05 -17.12
N GLN A 81 -6.43 17.19 -17.11
CA GLN A 81 -6.09 18.36 -16.32
C GLN A 81 -6.37 18.15 -14.83
N SER A 82 -7.52 17.56 -14.45
CA SER A 82 -7.82 17.33 -13.04
C SER A 82 -6.88 16.29 -12.42
N LEU A 83 -6.49 15.26 -13.18
CA LEU A 83 -5.50 14.27 -12.74
C LEU A 83 -4.11 14.88 -12.56
N ALA A 84 -3.65 15.71 -13.52
CA ALA A 84 -2.38 16.40 -13.41
C ALA A 84 -2.36 17.38 -12.22
N ALA A 85 -3.43 18.15 -12.01
CA ALA A 85 -3.58 19.02 -10.84
C ALA A 85 -3.56 18.21 -9.54
N ARG A 86 -4.31 17.10 -9.45
CA ARG A 86 -4.31 16.22 -8.27
C ARG A 86 -2.93 15.64 -7.99
N ALA A 87 -2.17 15.23 -9.01
CA ALA A 87 -0.81 14.71 -8.84
C ALA A 87 0.11 15.75 -8.17
N VAL A 88 0.00 17.02 -8.55
CA VAL A 88 0.74 18.13 -7.94
C VAL A 88 0.20 18.44 -6.54
N ASP A 89 -1.09 18.71 -6.41
CA ASP A 89 -1.70 19.22 -5.17
C ASP A 89 -1.63 18.21 -4.01
N ARG A 90 -1.75 16.91 -4.30
CA ARG A 90 -1.76 15.87 -3.27
C ARG A 90 -0.40 15.23 -3.02
N PHE A 91 0.46 15.17 -4.05
CA PHE A 91 1.66 14.35 -4.00
C PHE A 91 2.93 15.08 -4.42
N GLY A 92 2.85 16.35 -4.84
CA GLY A 92 4.01 17.12 -5.30
C GLY A 92 4.59 16.65 -6.64
N VAL A 93 3.86 15.83 -7.40
CA VAL A 93 4.37 15.21 -8.63
C VAL A 93 3.91 15.99 -9.86
N THR A 94 4.83 16.74 -10.48
CA THR A 94 4.58 17.41 -11.75
C THR A 94 4.76 16.47 -12.93
N LEU A 95 3.69 16.22 -13.69
CA LEU A 95 3.75 15.43 -14.93
C LEU A 95 4.33 16.28 -16.07
N LEU A 96 5.13 15.66 -16.96
CA LEU A 96 5.73 16.35 -18.10
C LEU A 96 4.74 16.59 -19.24
N SER A 97 3.74 15.71 -19.35
CA SER A 97 2.64 15.84 -20.30
C SER A 97 1.32 15.31 -19.70
N PRO A 98 0.15 15.80 -20.14
CA PRO A 98 -1.12 15.28 -19.68
C PRO A 98 -1.30 13.80 -20.07
N VAL A 99 -1.80 12.99 -19.14
CA VAL A 99 -2.17 11.60 -19.44
C VAL A 99 -3.49 11.52 -20.18
N LYS A 100 -3.64 10.56 -21.10
CA LYS A 100 -4.95 10.23 -21.67
C LYS A 100 -5.80 9.51 -20.62
N VAL A 101 -7.09 9.80 -20.58
CA VAL A 101 -8.02 9.19 -19.61
C VAL A 101 -8.94 8.22 -20.32
N VAL A 102 -9.04 7.00 -19.79
CA VAL A 102 -10.01 6.00 -20.23
C VAL A 102 -10.93 5.70 -19.06
N HIS A 103 -12.13 6.27 -19.08
CA HIS A 103 -13.13 6.03 -18.05
C HIS A 103 -13.66 4.60 -18.10
N LEU A 104 -13.86 4.00 -16.93
CA LEU A 104 -14.39 2.66 -16.75
C LEU A 104 -15.72 2.72 -15.99
N TYR A 105 -16.76 2.07 -16.50
CA TYR A 105 -18.11 2.09 -15.91
C TYR A 105 -18.42 0.84 -15.09
N LYS A 106 -17.55 -0.17 -15.12
CA LYS A 106 -17.73 -1.44 -14.40
C LYS A 106 -17.03 -1.48 -13.04
N ARG A 107 -16.61 -0.34 -12.48
CA ARG A 107 -15.89 -0.27 -11.20
C ARG A 107 -16.63 -0.96 -10.06
N LYS A 108 -17.97 -0.94 -10.03
CA LYS A 108 -18.76 -1.65 -9.01
C LYS A 108 -18.38 -3.13 -8.81
N TRP A 109 -17.89 -3.80 -9.86
CA TRP A 109 -17.50 -5.21 -9.79
C TRP A 109 -16.17 -5.45 -9.07
N ILE A 110 -15.44 -4.42 -8.66
CA ILE A 110 -14.26 -4.57 -7.80
C ILE A 110 -14.49 -4.06 -6.37
N GLU A 111 -15.70 -3.60 -6.06
CA GLU A 111 -16.08 -3.13 -4.72
C GLU A 111 -16.38 -4.31 -3.79
N GLU A 112 -15.93 -4.22 -2.53
CA GLU A 112 -16.13 -5.29 -1.54
C GLU A 112 -17.62 -5.52 -1.21
N THR A 113 -18.42 -4.45 -1.23
CA THR A 113 -19.86 -4.43 -0.97
C THR A 113 -20.65 -5.24 -1.99
N THR A 114 -20.12 -5.43 -3.20
CA THR A 114 -20.72 -6.27 -4.24
C THR A 114 -20.67 -7.76 -3.89
N TYR A 115 -19.75 -8.17 -3.01
CA TYR A 115 -19.50 -9.57 -2.68
C TYR A 115 -19.49 -9.79 -1.16
N PRO A 116 -20.67 -9.94 -0.52
CA PRO A 116 -20.76 -10.19 0.92
C PRO A 116 -20.13 -11.53 1.36
N HIS A 117 -19.99 -12.46 0.41
CA HIS A 117 -19.30 -13.74 0.60
C HIS A 117 -18.30 -13.96 -0.52
N PHE A 118 -17.21 -14.67 -0.22
CA PHE A 118 -16.14 -14.97 -1.19
C PHE A 118 -15.57 -13.73 -1.88
N THR A 119 -15.45 -12.63 -1.13
CA THR A 119 -15.06 -11.30 -1.63
C THR A 119 -13.79 -11.33 -2.48
N MET A 120 -12.75 -12.06 -2.07
CA MET A 120 -11.48 -12.12 -2.81
C MET A 120 -11.65 -12.66 -4.25
N ILE A 121 -12.31 -13.81 -4.44
CA ILE A 121 -12.54 -14.36 -5.79
C ILE A 121 -13.57 -13.53 -6.56
N GLY A 122 -14.58 -12.98 -5.87
CA GLY A 122 -15.55 -12.06 -6.45
C GLY A 122 -14.87 -10.83 -7.08
N GLN A 123 -14.10 -10.09 -6.29
CA GLN A 123 -13.33 -8.94 -6.77
C GLN A 123 -12.29 -9.34 -7.82
N SER A 124 -11.67 -10.52 -7.70
CA SER A 124 -10.72 -11.03 -8.69
C SER A 124 -11.38 -11.22 -10.07
N LEU A 125 -12.54 -11.87 -10.12
CA LEU A 125 -13.31 -12.04 -11.37
C LEU A 125 -13.89 -10.71 -11.87
N GLY A 126 -14.35 -9.86 -10.98
CA GLY A 126 -14.83 -8.54 -11.33
C GLY A 126 -13.73 -7.63 -11.89
N SER A 127 -12.48 -7.78 -11.42
CA SER A 127 -11.32 -7.08 -11.98
C SER A 127 -11.04 -7.51 -13.41
N MET A 128 -11.23 -8.79 -13.75
CA MET A 128 -11.12 -9.28 -15.13
C MET A 128 -12.20 -8.66 -16.02
N TYR A 129 -13.42 -8.52 -15.52
CA TYR A 129 -14.50 -7.88 -16.26
C TYR A 129 -14.27 -6.37 -16.49
N LEU A 130 -13.69 -5.70 -15.50
CA LEU A 130 -13.27 -4.30 -15.58
C LEU A 130 -12.09 -4.12 -16.56
N ALA A 131 -11.08 -4.99 -16.49
CA ALA A 131 -9.95 -4.98 -17.42
C ALA A 131 -10.38 -5.32 -18.85
N TRP A 132 -11.38 -6.19 -19.04
CA TRP A 132 -11.97 -6.43 -20.35
C TRP A 132 -12.54 -5.16 -20.96
N GLU A 133 -13.28 -4.36 -20.18
CA GLU A 133 -13.75 -3.04 -20.62
C GLU A 133 -12.58 -2.12 -20.96
N ALA A 134 -11.57 -2.03 -20.10
CA ALA A 134 -10.40 -1.20 -20.31
C ALA A 134 -9.70 -1.52 -21.63
N LEU A 135 -9.36 -2.80 -21.85
CA LEU A 135 -8.64 -3.27 -23.03
C LEU A 135 -9.48 -3.16 -24.31
N CYS A 136 -10.81 -3.34 -24.22
CA CYS A 136 -11.71 -3.12 -25.35
C CYS A 136 -11.84 -1.65 -25.76
N LYS A 137 -11.68 -0.71 -24.83
CA LYS A 137 -11.69 0.73 -25.10
C LYS A 137 -10.35 1.19 -25.66
N PHE A 138 -9.24 0.71 -25.09
CA PHE A 138 -7.90 0.99 -25.55
C PHE A 138 -6.97 -0.17 -25.21
N THR A 139 -6.29 -0.75 -26.20
CA THR A 139 -5.28 -1.80 -25.98
C THR A 139 -3.86 -1.22 -26.07
N PRO A 140 -3.11 -1.13 -24.96
CA PRO A 140 -1.76 -0.58 -24.94
C PRO A 140 -0.73 -1.69 -25.22
N LEU A 141 0.46 -1.30 -25.67
CA LEU A 141 1.58 -2.23 -25.78
C LEU A 141 2.09 -2.64 -24.40
N TYR A 142 2.11 -1.71 -23.44
CA TYR A 142 2.52 -1.97 -22.06
C TYR A 142 1.34 -1.74 -21.12
N TYR A 143 0.93 -2.78 -20.40
CA TYR A 143 -0.16 -2.74 -19.43
C TYR A 143 0.45 -2.74 -18.03
N PHE A 144 0.26 -1.65 -17.30
CA PHE A 144 0.74 -1.50 -15.93
C PHE A 144 -0.41 -1.69 -14.96
N ASP A 145 -0.29 -2.64 -14.05
CA ASP A 145 -1.18 -2.70 -12.87
C ASP A 145 -0.48 -2.05 -11.67
N THR A 146 -1.07 -0.98 -11.16
CA THR A 146 -0.61 -0.26 -9.97
C THR A 146 -1.62 -0.33 -8.83
N SER A 147 -2.70 -1.12 -8.97
CA SER A 147 -3.72 -1.30 -7.94
C SER A 147 -3.71 -2.70 -7.31
N GLY A 148 -3.00 -3.67 -7.92
CA GLY A 148 -2.84 -5.02 -7.36
C GLY A 148 -3.89 -6.04 -7.83
N TYR A 149 -4.45 -5.85 -9.02
CA TYR A 149 -5.43 -6.76 -9.63
C TYR A 149 -4.75 -7.81 -10.54
N ALA A 150 -4.02 -8.75 -9.96
CA ALA A 150 -3.25 -9.76 -10.70
C ALA A 150 -4.06 -10.64 -11.67
N PHE A 151 -5.35 -10.85 -11.39
CA PHE A 151 -6.24 -11.61 -12.26
C PHE A 151 -6.45 -10.97 -13.64
N THR A 152 -6.11 -9.69 -13.80
CA THR A 152 -6.12 -9.00 -15.09
C THR A 152 -4.98 -9.41 -16.02
N TYR A 153 -3.89 -10.00 -15.50
CA TYR A 153 -2.65 -10.21 -16.25
C TYR A 153 -2.80 -11.21 -17.41
N PRO A 154 -3.40 -12.40 -17.23
CA PRO A 154 -3.64 -13.31 -18.35
C PRO A 154 -4.47 -12.64 -19.45
N LEU A 155 -5.46 -11.84 -19.05
CA LEU A 155 -6.31 -11.13 -20.01
C LEU A 155 -5.54 -10.09 -20.81
N ALA A 156 -4.71 -9.27 -20.15
CA ALA A 156 -3.83 -8.32 -20.83
C ALA A 156 -2.87 -9.03 -21.81
N ARG A 157 -2.33 -10.20 -21.45
CA ARG A 157 -1.50 -11.02 -22.37
C ARG A 157 -2.29 -11.53 -23.59
N LEU A 158 -3.55 -11.93 -23.41
CA LEU A 158 -4.42 -12.35 -24.52
C LEU A 158 -4.61 -11.20 -25.52
N PHE A 159 -4.76 -9.97 -25.04
CA PHE A 159 -4.77 -8.75 -25.85
C PHE A 159 -3.39 -8.35 -26.40
N GLY A 160 -2.33 -9.12 -26.14
CA GLY A 160 -0.99 -8.88 -26.68
C GLY A 160 -0.18 -7.81 -25.96
N CYS A 161 -0.56 -7.45 -24.73
CA CYS A 161 0.15 -6.49 -23.90
C CYS A 161 1.38 -7.13 -23.24
N LYS A 162 2.42 -6.32 -23.03
CA LYS A 162 3.48 -6.57 -22.04
C LYS A 162 2.98 -6.14 -20.67
N VAL A 163 2.66 -7.12 -19.82
CA VAL A 163 2.20 -6.90 -18.45
C VAL A 163 3.36 -6.53 -17.53
N ILE A 164 3.22 -5.42 -16.82
CA ILE A 164 4.12 -4.94 -15.77
C ILE A 164 3.24 -4.62 -14.56
N CYS A 165 3.71 -4.88 -13.35
CA CYS A 165 2.95 -4.53 -12.15
C CYS A 165 3.82 -3.89 -11.08
N TYR A 166 3.20 -3.04 -10.27
CA TYR A 166 3.74 -2.58 -9.00
C TYR A 166 2.82 -3.08 -7.88
N THR A 167 3.27 -4.08 -7.14
CA THR A 167 2.49 -4.74 -6.09
C THR A 167 2.82 -4.11 -4.74
N HIS A 168 1.85 -3.38 -4.18
CA HIS A 168 1.94 -2.79 -2.85
C HIS A 168 1.82 -3.82 -1.72
N TYR A 169 1.03 -4.86 -1.96
CA TYR A 169 0.84 -6.00 -1.06
C TYR A 169 0.16 -7.12 -1.86
N PRO A 170 0.39 -8.39 -1.50
CA PRO A 170 -0.22 -9.50 -2.21
C PRO A 170 -1.73 -9.59 -1.90
N THR A 171 -2.54 -9.99 -2.88
CA THR A 171 -3.99 -10.20 -2.69
C THR A 171 -4.27 -11.27 -1.62
N ILE A 172 -3.38 -12.25 -1.52
CA ILE A 172 -3.31 -13.24 -0.44
C ILE A 172 -1.84 -13.40 -0.04
N SER A 173 -1.53 -13.36 1.26
CA SER A 173 -0.16 -13.59 1.75
C SER A 173 0.00 -14.99 2.34
N THR A 174 1.24 -15.48 2.44
CA THR A 174 1.47 -16.74 3.16
C THR A 174 1.21 -16.61 4.66
N ASP A 175 1.28 -15.39 5.20
CA ASP A 175 0.92 -15.13 6.60
C ASP A 175 -0.58 -15.30 6.82
N MET A 176 -1.43 -14.90 5.86
CA MET A 176 -2.86 -15.19 5.91
C MET A 176 -3.14 -16.70 5.90
N LEU A 177 -2.43 -17.47 5.07
CA LEU A 177 -2.55 -18.93 5.05
C LEU A 177 -2.12 -19.55 6.39
N SER A 178 -0.96 -19.15 6.91
CA SER A 178 -0.46 -19.63 8.21
C SER A 178 -1.40 -19.27 9.35
N ARG A 179 -1.96 -18.05 9.38
CA ARG A 179 -2.89 -17.62 10.44
C ARG A 179 -4.21 -18.37 10.43
N VAL A 180 -4.77 -18.66 9.25
CA VAL A 180 -6.00 -19.49 9.18
C VAL A 180 -5.67 -20.93 9.60
N SER A 181 -4.49 -21.45 9.26
CA SER A 181 -4.04 -22.77 9.73
C SER A 181 -3.85 -22.83 11.26
N GLN A 182 -3.38 -21.73 11.86
CA GLN A 182 -3.13 -21.56 13.30
C GLN A 182 -4.35 -21.03 14.09
N ARG A 183 -5.45 -20.66 13.41
CA ARG A 183 -6.68 -20.08 13.98
C ARG A 183 -6.47 -18.78 14.79
N HIS A 184 -5.47 -17.97 14.46
CA HIS A 184 -5.23 -16.69 15.16
C HIS A 184 -6.31 -15.65 14.84
N LEU A 185 -6.82 -14.95 15.86
CA LEU A 185 -7.79 -13.86 15.70
C LEU A 185 -7.07 -12.60 15.18
N MET A 186 -7.63 -11.96 14.16
CA MET A 186 -7.22 -10.62 13.71
C MET A 186 -8.37 -9.98 12.93
N TYR A 187 -8.27 -8.70 12.57
CA TYR A 187 -9.36 -7.98 11.88
C TYR A 187 -9.83 -8.64 10.57
N ASN A 188 -8.97 -9.43 9.91
CA ASN A 188 -9.28 -10.20 8.69
C ASN A 188 -9.67 -11.68 8.95
N ASN A 189 -9.75 -12.10 10.22
CA ASN A 189 -10.17 -13.43 10.61
C ASN A 189 -11.22 -13.36 11.73
N ASP A 190 -12.49 -13.27 11.31
CA ASP A 190 -13.66 -13.15 12.17
C ASP A 190 -13.73 -14.22 13.26
N ALA A 191 -14.19 -13.83 14.45
CA ALA A 191 -14.29 -14.71 15.62
C ALA A 191 -15.21 -15.92 15.39
N SER A 192 -16.21 -15.81 14.50
CA SER A 192 -17.10 -16.91 14.12
C SER A 192 -16.37 -18.01 13.32
N ILE A 193 -15.39 -17.64 12.50
CA ILE A 193 -14.59 -18.57 11.68
C ILE A 193 -13.52 -19.23 12.55
N ALA A 194 -12.85 -18.45 13.42
CA ALA A 194 -11.80 -18.97 14.30
C ALA A 194 -12.32 -19.99 15.33
N LYS A 195 -13.57 -19.86 15.77
CA LYS A 195 -14.22 -20.77 16.75
C LYS A 195 -14.74 -22.08 16.13
N SER A 196 -14.85 -22.19 14.80
CA SER A 196 -15.40 -23.37 14.12
C SER A 196 -14.35 -24.13 13.32
N VAL A 197 -14.14 -25.41 13.68
CA VAL A 197 -13.18 -26.31 13.01
C VAL A 197 -13.54 -26.52 11.54
N TRP A 198 -14.83 -26.64 11.21
CA TRP A 198 -15.29 -26.90 9.86
C TRP A 198 -15.19 -25.65 8.97
N LEU A 199 -15.59 -24.47 9.47
CA LEU A 199 -15.45 -23.21 8.73
C LEU A 199 -13.99 -22.85 8.49
N SER A 200 -13.11 -23.10 9.47
CA SER A 200 -11.66 -22.94 9.29
C SER A 200 -11.11 -23.88 8.21
N ARG A 201 -11.54 -25.15 8.16
CA ARG A 201 -11.13 -26.10 7.11
C ARG A 201 -11.62 -25.68 5.72
N CYS A 202 -12.87 -25.27 5.57
CA CYS A 202 -13.40 -24.76 4.31
C CYS A 202 -12.66 -23.48 3.85
N LYS A 203 -12.36 -22.56 4.78
CA LYS A 203 -11.57 -21.36 4.48
C LYS A 203 -10.15 -21.71 4.04
N MET A 204 -9.52 -22.72 4.65
CA MET A 204 -8.20 -23.20 4.23
C MET A 204 -8.22 -23.79 2.82
N ILE A 205 -9.21 -24.61 2.47
CA ILE A 205 -9.35 -25.16 1.10
C ILE A 205 -9.53 -24.00 0.11
N TYR A 206 -10.42 -23.05 0.42
CA TYR A 206 -10.65 -21.87 -0.41
C TYR A 206 -9.37 -21.03 -0.59
N TYR A 207 -8.64 -20.73 0.49
CA TYR A 207 -7.40 -19.95 0.42
C TYR A 207 -6.28 -20.69 -0.30
N THR A 208 -6.19 -22.02 -0.14
CA THR A 208 -5.20 -22.84 -0.85
C THR A 208 -5.49 -22.81 -2.35
N PHE A 209 -6.74 -23.06 -2.75
CA PHE A 209 -7.16 -22.97 -4.15
C PHE A 209 -6.96 -21.56 -4.72
N PHE A 210 -7.33 -20.53 -3.97
CA PHE A 210 -7.14 -19.14 -4.38
C PHE A 210 -5.65 -18.79 -4.52
N SER A 211 -4.80 -19.25 -3.61
CA SER A 211 -3.34 -19.03 -3.70
C SER A 211 -2.72 -19.67 -4.93
N TRP A 212 -3.20 -20.86 -5.31
CA TRP A 212 -2.79 -21.54 -6.55
C TRP A 212 -3.21 -20.75 -7.79
N LEU A 213 -4.47 -20.29 -7.84
CA LEU A 213 -4.95 -19.41 -8.91
C LEU A 213 -4.15 -18.10 -8.97
N TYR A 214 -3.88 -17.50 -7.81
CA TYR A 214 -3.11 -16.27 -7.69
C TYR A 214 -1.69 -16.44 -8.24
N GLY A 215 -1.07 -17.60 -7.99
CA GLY A 215 0.23 -17.96 -8.57
C GLY A 215 0.18 -18.04 -10.10
N ILE A 216 -0.83 -18.72 -10.65
CA ILE A 216 -1.01 -18.84 -12.11
C ILE A 216 -1.17 -17.46 -12.76
N VAL A 217 -2.09 -16.62 -12.24
CA VAL A 217 -2.32 -15.31 -12.85
C VAL A 217 -1.14 -14.37 -12.66
N GLY A 218 -0.46 -14.43 -11.51
CA GLY A 218 0.76 -13.66 -11.22
C GLY A 218 1.91 -14.01 -12.16
N SER A 219 2.09 -15.29 -12.49
CA SER A 219 3.12 -15.76 -13.43
C SER A 219 3.00 -15.19 -14.86
N CYS A 220 1.87 -14.54 -15.19
CA CYS A 220 1.67 -13.89 -16.48
C CYS A 220 2.36 -12.52 -16.62
N THR A 221 2.96 -11.99 -15.54
CA THR A 221 3.69 -10.71 -15.60
C THR A 221 5.02 -10.85 -16.37
N HIS A 222 5.50 -9.76 -16.99
CA HIS A 222 6.87 -9.68 -17.53
C HIS A 222 7.82 -9.00 -16.54
N LEU A 223 7.29 -8.20 -15.61
CA LEU A 223 8.03 -7.55 -14.53
C LEU A 223 7.08 -7.27 -13.38
N ALA A 224 7.45 -7.76 -12.22
CA ALA A 224 6.79 -7.46 -10.96
C ALA A 224 7.70 -6.58 -10.11
N MET A 225 7.31 -5.33 -9.94
CA MET A 225 7.90 -4.45 -8.95
C MET A 225 7.18 -4.64 -7.62
N VAL A 226 7.92 -4.77 -6.52
CA VAL A 226 7.36 -4.97 -5.18
C VAL A 226 7.93 -3.93 -4.22
N ASN A 227 7.08 -3.43 -3.33
CA ASN A 227 7.38 -2.27 -2.48
C ASN A 227 8.28 -2.56 -1.28
N SER A 228 8.54 -3.82 -0.93
CA SER A 228 9.29 -4.19 0.26
C SER A 228 9.88 -5.60 0.16
N SER A 229 10.80 -5.93 1.07
CA SER A 229 11.34 -7.29 1.20
C SER A 229 10.27 -8.29 1.66
N TRP A 230 9.34 -7.84 2.50
CA TRP A 230 8.21 -8.67 2.92
C TRP A 230 7.29 -8.99 1.74
N THR A 231 6.89 -7.99 0.95
CA THR A 231 6.05 -8.22 -0.25
C THR A 231 6.78 -9.09 -1.26
N LYS A 232 8.10 -8.87 -1.45
CA LYS A 232 8.93 -9.68 -2.34
C LYS A 232 8.88 -11.16 -1.98
N SER A 233 9.12 -11.51 -0.71
CA SER A 233 9.19 -12.91 -0.29
C SER A 233 7.85 -13.65 -0.48
N HIS A 234 6.72 -12.97 -0.25
CA HIS A 234 5.39 -13.53 -0.51
C HIS A 234 5.16 -13.75 -2.00
N ILE A 235 5.47 -12.77 -2.84
CA ILE A 235 5.24 -12.85 -4.28
C ILE A 235 6.15 -13.90 -4.94
N GLU A 236 7.43 -14.00 -4.54
CA GLU A 236 8.34 -15.05 -5.01
C GLU A 236 7.80 -16.44 -4.69
N LYS A 237 7.32 -16.65 -3.46
CA LYS A 237 6.78 -17.93 -3.02
C LYS A 237 5.45 -18.29 -3.68
N LEU A 238 4.60 -17.30 -3.96
CA LEU A 238 3.26 -17.53 -4.50
C LEU A 238 3.25 -17.63 -6.03
N TRP A 239 4.00 -16.78 -6.74
CA TRP A 239 3.93 -16.68 -8.19
C TRP A 239 4.92 -17.59 -8.92
N GLY A 240 5.98 -18.06 -8.26
CA GLY A 240 6.94 -18.99 -8.84
C GLY A 240 7.76 -18.40 -10.01
N VAL A 241 7.86 -17.07 -10.10
CA VAL A 241 8.57 -16.34 -11.17
C VAL A 241 9.59 -15.34 -10.59
N SER A 242 10.56 -15.82 -9.82
CA SER A 242 11.54 -14.98 -9.11
C SER A 242 12.37 -14.08 -10.03
N ASP A 243 12.71 -14.52 -11.24
CA ASP A 243 13.61 -13.80 -12.15
C ASP A 243 13.03 -12.47 -12.66
N CYS A 244 11.70 -12.32 -12.68
CA CYS A 244 11.05 -11.09 -13.10
C CYS A 244 10.61 -10.20 -11.93
N ILE A 245 10.97 -10.54 -10.68
CA ILE A 245 10.60 -9.76 -9.49
C ILE A 245 11.74 -8.82 -9.10
N LYS A 246 11.48 -7.52 -9.14
CA LYS A 246 12.40 -6.46 -8.70
C LYS A 246 11.83 -5.71 -7.51
N ARG A 247 12.63 -5.49 -6.47
CA ARG A 247 12.22 -4.64 -5.36
C ARG A 247 12.43 -3.18 -5.75
N VAL A 248 11.37 -2.39 -5.69
CA VAL A 248 11.37 -0.94 -5.92
C VAL A 248 10.60 -0.36 -4.75
N TYR A 249 11.31 0.26 -3.80
CA TYR A 249 10.68 0.86 -2.63
C TYR A 249 9.75 2.02 -3.04
N PRO A 250 8.64 2.27 -2.34
CA PRO A 250 7.73 3.34 -2.72
C PRO A 250 8.39 4.71 -2.60
N PRO A 251 7.96 5.70 -3.39
CA PRO A 251 8.49 7.06 -3.29
C PRO A 251 8.00 7.68 -1.98
N CYS A 252 8.91 7.97 -1.05
CA CYS A 252 8.62 8.73 0.17
C CYS A 252 9.06 10.20 -0.01
N ASP A 253 8.14 11.13 0.20
CA ASP A 253 8.41 12.57 0.14
C ASP A 253 9.06 12.95 1.46
N THR A 254 10.38 12.83 1.46
CA THR A 254 11.21 13.09 2.63
C THR A 254 11.92 14.43 2.50
N SER A 255 11.85 15.10 1.36
CA SER A 255 12.62 16.29 1.04
C SER A 255 12.32 17.45 2.00
N GLY A 256 11.04 17.78 2.18
CA GLY A 256 10.57 18.80 3.12
C GLY A 256 10.77 18.43 4.60
N LEU A 257 10.91 17.14 4.91
CA LEU A 257 11.13 16.67 6.28
C LEU A 257 12.62 16.66 6.66
N GLN A 258 13.51 16.36 5.71
CA GLN A 258 14.95 16.27 5.93
C GLN A 258 15.60 17.62 6.25
N VAL A 259 14.99 18.73 5.81
CA VAL A 259 15.46 20.09 6.13
C VAL A 259 15.12 20.53 7.55
N LEU A 260 14.26 19.79 8.27
CA LEU A 260 13.91 20.12 9.64
C LEU A 260 15.13 19.93 10.56
N PRO A 261 15.33 20.81 11.57
CA PRO A 261 16.42 20.64 12.53
C PRO A 261 16.25 19.32 13.29
N LEU A 262 17.35 18.60 13.55
CA LEU A 262 17.31 17.40 14.39
C LEU A 262 17.09 17.75 15.87
N LYS A 263 17.72 18.84 16.31
CA LYS A 263 17.54 19.36 17.66
C LYS A 263 16.16 20.00 17.81
N ARG A 264 15.43 19.59 18.84
CA ARG A 264 14.09 20.09 19.14
C ARG A 264 14.18 21.18 20.22
N PRO A 265 13.48 22.31 20.06
CA PRO A 265 13.47 23.37 21.06
C PRO A 265 12.57 23.05 22.27
N ALA A 266 11.70 22.05 22.18
CA ALA A 266 10.69 21.75 23.19
C ALA A 266 11.26 21.02 24.41
N GLU A 267 10.99 21.55 25.61
CA GLU A 267 11.31 20.91 26.89
C GLU A 267 10.47 19.66 27.15
N ILE A 268 9.26 19.59 26.56
CA ILE A 268 8.34 18.46 26.69
C ILE A 268 8.52 17.53 25.48
N PRO A 269 8.89 16.25 25.68
CA PRO A 269 8.98 15.27 24.61
C PRO A 269 7.62 15.03 23.93
N VAL A 270 7.57 15.19 22.61
CA VAL A 270 6.38 14.89 21.81
C VAL A 270 6.59 13.58 21.04
N ILE A 271 5.62 12.67 21.17
CA ILE A 271 5.54 11.41 20.44
C ILE A 271 4.39 11.55 19.44
N ILE A 272 4.62 11.19 18.18
CA ILE A 272 3.62 11.33 17.12
C ILE A 272 3.22 9.98 16.53
N SER A 273 1.95 9.82 16.19
CA SER A 273 1.42 8.68 15.45
C SER A 273 0.69 9.17 14.22
N VAL A 274 1.21 8.86 13.03
CA VAL A 274 0.65 9.26 11.74
C VAL A 274 0.04 8.06 11.04
N ALA A 275 -1.29 7.97 11.09
CA ALA A 275 -2.05 6.91 10.44
C ALA A 275 -3.55 7.26 10.34
N GLN A 276 -4.23 6.73 9.32
CA GLN A 276 -5.70 6.80 9.23
C GLN A 276 -6.34 6.06 10.40
N PHE A 277 -7.47 6.54 10.94
CA PHE A 277 -8.15 5.94 12.10
C PHE A 277 -8.87 4.62 11.77
N ARG A 278 -8.08 3.56 11.52
CA ARG A 278 -8.55 2.23 11.10
C ARG A 278 -8.17 1.13 12.10
N PRO A 279 -8.89 -0.01 12.11
CA PRO A 279 -8.60 -1.12 13.02
C PRO A 279 -7.18 -1.66 12.90
N GLU A 280 -6.70 -1.87 11.67
CA GLU A 280 -5.39 -2.46 11.39
C GLU A 280 -4.21 -1.60 11.88
N LYS A 281 -4.44 -0.30 12.11
CA LYS A 281 -3.42 0.62 12.62
C LYS A 281 -3.17 0.51 14.12
N ALA A 282 -4.02 -0.22 14.84
CA ALA A 282 -3.84 -0.59 16.24
C ALA A 282 -3.53 0.59 17.19
N HIS A 283 -4.08 1.79 16.96
CA HIS A 283 -3.90 2.97 17.83
C HIS A 283 -4.21 2.70 19.32
N GLY A 284 -5.13 1.78 19.60
CA GLY A 284 -5.45 1.37 20.96
C GLY A 284 -4.26 0.77 21.72
N LEU A 285 -3.36 0.05 21.03
CA LEU A 285 -2.11 -0.48 21.60
C LEU A 285 -1.16 0.66 21.95
N GLN A 286 -1.07 1.68 21.09
CA GLN A 286 -0.22 2.84 21.30
C GLN A 286 -0.66 3.64 22.53
N LEU A 287 -1.97 3.83 22.73
CA LEU A 287 -2.53 4.46 23.94
C LEU A 287 -2.23 3.67 25.21
N GLU A 288 -2.40 2.34 25.18
CA GLU A 288 -2.08 1.47 26.31
C GLU A 288 -0.60 1.53 26.66
N ALA A 289 0.28 1.39 25.67
CA ALA A 289 1.73 1.48 25.86
C ALA A 289 2.15 2.84 26.40
N PHE A 290 1.55 3.92 25.90
CA PHE A 290 1.79 5.27 26.39
C PHE A 290 1.34 5.43 27.85
N SER A 291 0.17 4.90 28.23
CA SER A 291 -0.28 4.91 29.63
C SER A 291 0.68 4.15 30.55
N VAL A 292 1.18 3.00 30.10
CA VAL A 292 2.20 2.22 30.85
C VAL A 292 3.50 3.01 30.99
N ALA A 293 3.98 3.64 29.91
CA ALA A 293 5.19 4.45 29.94
C ALA A 293 5.05 5.65 30.90
N VAL A 294 3.94 6.39 30.83
CA VAL A 294 3.68 7.54 31.73
C VAL A 294 3.64 7.11 33.20
N LYS A 295 3.06 5.95 33.52
CA LYS A 295 3.02 5.41 34.89
C LYS A 295 4.39 4.99 35.42
N ARG A 296 5.28 4.55 34.54
CA ARG A 296 6.65 4.11 34.86
C ARG A 296 7.69 5.23 34.77
N LEU A 297 7.31 6.40 34.27
CA LEU A 297 8.22 7.51 34.03
C LEU A 297 8.79 8.03 35.36
N ASP A 298 10.10 8.25 35.38
CA ASP A 298 10.77 8.90 36.51
C ASP A 298 10.18 10.30 36.74
N SER A 299 9.90 10.65 38.00
CA SER A 299 9.28 11.93 38.36
C SER A 299 10.16 13.15 38.08
N SER A 300 11.46 12.96 37.86
CA SER A 300 12.40 14.00 37.44
C SER A 300 12.30 14.34 35.94
N LEU A 301 11.68 13.48 35.14
CA LEU A 301 11.53 13.67 33.70
C LEU A 301 10.20 14.36 33.34
N PRO A 302 10.19 15.23 32.32
CA PRO A 302 8.95 15.86 31.85
C PRO A 302 7.99 14.82 31.29
N LYS A 303 6.72 14.93 31.68
CA LYS A 303 5.66 14.05 31.13
C LYS A 303 5.54 14.27 29.62
N PRO A 304 5.69 13.23 28.79
CA PRO A 304 5.60 13.35 27.34
C PRO A 304 4.16 13.64 26.89
N ARG A 305 4.01 14.08 25.63
CA ARG A 305 2.73 14.18 24.94
C ARG A 305 2.65 13.18 23.81
N LEU A 306 1.47 12.61 23.56
CA LEU A 306 1.19 11.73 22.43
C LEU A 306 0.20 12.39 21.48
N GLN A 307 0.60 12.58 20.24
CA GLN A 307 -0.20 13.20 19.19
C GLN A 307 -0.62 12.15 18.16
N PHE A 308 -1.91 11.88 18.05
CA PHE A 308 -2.47 11.11 16.95
C PHE A 308 -2.83 12.04 15.80
N VAL A 309 -2.23 11.83 14.64
CA VAL A 309 -2.48 12.60 13.42
C VAL A 309 -3.02 11.65 12.35
N GLY A 310 -4.26 11.86 11.93
CA GLY A 310 -4.92 10.88 11.10
C GLY A 310 -6.16 11.40 10.38
N SER A 311 -6.56 10.68 9.33
CA SER A 311 -7.78 10.98 8.59
C SER A 311 -8.95 10.10 8.99
N CYS A 312 -10.17 10.66 8.97
CA CYS A 312 -11.42 9.91 8.99
C CYS A 312 -12.10 10.03 7.63
N ARG A 313 -12.38 8.90 6.96
CA ARG A 313 -12.99 8.88 5.62
C ARG A 313 -14.49 8.65 5.64
N ASN A 314 -14.98 8.03 6.71
CA ASN A 314 -16.37 7.64 6.87
C ASN A 314 -16.77 7.65 8.36
N LYS A 315 -18.04 7.37 8.62
CA LYS A 315 -18.60 7.32 9.97
C LYS A 315 -17.89 6.31 10.89
N SER A 316 -17.44 5.16 10.38
CA SER A 316 -16.73 4.17 11.19
C SER A 316 -15.36 4.66 11.66
N ASP A 317 -14.66 5.44 10.83
CA ASP A 317 -13.39 6.06 11.23
C ASP A 317 -13.63 7.13 12.33
N GLU A 318 -14.71 7.91 12.22
CA GLU A 318 -15.10 8.91 13.23
C GLU A 318 -15.49 8.26 14.57
N GLU A 319 -16.29 7.19 14.55
CA GLU A 319 -16.64 6.42 15.74
C GLU A 319 -15.38 5.84 16.42
N ARG A 320 -14.40 5.40 15.63
CA ARG A 320 -13.13 4.90 16.16
C ARG A 320 -12.28 5.97 16.79
N LEU A 321 -12.22 7.15 16.19
CA LEU A 321 -11.57 8.30 16.82
C LEU A 321 -12.23 8.63 18.17
N GLN A 322 -13.57 8.58 18.25
CA GLN A 322 -14.26 8.81 19.52
C GLN A 322 -13.92 7.74 20.56
N MET A 323 -13.93 6.45 20.19
CA MET A 323 -13.50 5.37 21.10
C MET A 323 -12.07 5.55 21.62
N LEU A 324 -11.15 6.08 20.80
CA LEU A 324 -9.78 6.37 21.25
C LEU A 324 -9.72 7.53 22.25
N LYS A 325 -10.55 8.56 22.09
CA LYS A 325 -10.66 9.65 23.06
C LYS A 325 -11.21 9.15 24.39
N ASP A 326 -12.28 8.35 24.35
CA ASP A 326 -12.89 7.76 25.54
C ASP A 326 -11.88 6.85 26.27
N LYS A 327 -11.12 6.04 25.52
CA LYS A 327 -10.05 5.20 26.07
C LYS A 327 -8.92 6.01 26.69
N ALA A 328 -8.56 7.17 26.15
CA ALA A 328 -7.55 8.05 26.76
C ALA A 328 -8.01 8.57 28.14
N ILE A 329 -9.31 8.81 28.32
CA ILE A 329 -9.91 9.17 29.62
C ILE A 329 -9.86 7.97 30.57
N GLU A 330 -10.29 6.79 30.12
CA GLU A 330 -10.25 5.54 30.91
C GLU A 330 -8.83 5.24 31.42
N LEU A 331 -7.82 5.45 30.58
CA LEU A 331 -6.42 5.23 30.91
C LEU A 331 -5.78 6.36 31.73
N ASN A 332 -6.53 7.43 32.05
CA ASN A 332 -6.08 8.64 32.75
C ASN A 332 -4.87 9.32 32.09
N VAL A 333 -4.87 9.42 30.76
CA VAL A 333 -3.83 10.09 29.95
C VAL A 333 -4.38 11.15 29.01
N ASN A 334 -5.67 11.49 29.12
CA ASN A 334 -6.35 12.43 28.22
C ASN A 334 -5.74 13.85 28.22
N GLU A 335 -5.06 14.26 29.30
CA GLU A 335 -4.35 15.55 29.36
C GLU A 335 -3.04 15.54 28.56
N GLN A 336 -2.46 14.36 28.32
CA GLN A 336 -1.21 14.18 27.59
C GLN A 336 -1.43 13.74 26.14
N VAL A 337 -2.65 13.40 25.75
CA VAL A 337 -2.99 12.91 24.41
C VAL A 337 -3.72 13.97 23.60
N GLU A 338 -3.26 14.22 22.38
CA GLU A 338 -3.94 15.08 21.41
C GLU A 338 -4.36 14.30 20.16
N PHE A 339 -5.50 14.70 19.58
CA PHE A 339 -6.01 14.14 18.34
C PHE A 339 -6.14 15.23 17.26
N HIS A 340 -5.36 15.08 16.19
CA HIS A 340 -5.27 15.98 15.05
C HIS A 340 -5.92 15.31 13.83
N LYS A 341 -7.21 15.56 13.63
CA LYS A 341 -7.99 14.96 12.54
C LYS A 341 -7.88 15.78 11.25
N ASN A 342 -7.59 15.11 10.13
CA ASN A 342 -7.61 15.69 8.78
C ASN A 342 -6.76 16.97 8.63
N VAL A 343 -5.59 17.03 9.27
CA VAL A 343 -4.69 18.19 9.16
C VAL A 343 -4.13 18.35 7.75
N THR A 344 -3.73 19.57 7.41
CA THR A 344 -3.04 19.83 6.14
C THR A 344 -1.64 19.21 6.15
N TYR A 345 -1.06 18.96 4.98
CA TYR A 345 0.33 18.48 4.88
C TYR A 345 1.32 19.45 5.56
N ARG A 346 1.10 20.76 5.41
CA ARG A 346 1.91 21.79 6.07
C ARG A 346 1.89 21.64 7.59
N ASP A 347 0.71 21.43 8.17
CA ASP A 347 0.57 21.28 9.62
C ASP A 347 1.16 19.94 10.09
N LEU A 348 1.00 18.85 9.29
CA LEU A 348 1.66 17.56 9.54
C LEU A 348 3.19 17.68 9.59
N VAL A 349 3.80 18.41 8.66
CA VAL A 349 5.26 18.68 8.65
C VAL A 349 5.68 19.40 9.93
N GLY A 350 4.88 20.37 10.39
CA GLY A 350 5.12 21.06 11.67
C GLY A 350 5.06 20.13 12.87
N LEU A 351 4.06 19.26 12.94
CA LEU A 351 3.90 18.27 14.02
C LEU A 351 5.05 17.25 14.01
N LEU A 352 5.42 16.71 12.84
CA LEU A 352 6.57 15.83 12.67
C LEU A 352 7.89 16.51 13.09
N GLY A 353 8.05 17.79 12.77
CA GLY A 353 9.21 18.60 13.15
C GLY A 353 9.28 18.96 14.64
N ALA A 354 8.20 18.78 15.39
CA ALA A 354 8.17 18.94 16.84
C ALA A 354 8.42 17.61 17.58
N ALA A 355 8.14 16.48 16.93
CA ALA A 355 8.23 15.16 17.55
C ALA A 355 9.69 14.70 17.77
N VAL A 356 9.93 14.08 18.92
CA VAL A 356 11.19 13.38 19.23
C VAL A 356 11.13 11.90 18.85
N ALA A 357 9.93 11.33 18.83
CA ALA A 357 9.67 9.94 18.47
C ALA A 357 8.41 9.81 17.63
N GLY A 358 8.38 8.85 16.73
CA GLY A 358 7.19 8.46 15.98
C GLY A 358 6.82 7.01 16.27
N ILE A 359 5.56 6.74 16.62
CA ILE A 359 5.07 5.40 16.93
C ILE A 359 4.22 4.84 15.78
N HIS A 360 4.42 3.57 15.46
CA HIS A 360 3.65 2.85 14.45
C HIS A 360 3.43 1.40 14.92
N SER A 361 2.18 0.95 14.99
CA SER A 361 1.81 -0.32 15.61
C SER A 361 1.07 -1.29 14.69
N MET A 362 1.03 -1.04 13.38
CA MET A 362 0.37 -1.96 12.46
C MET A 362 1.21 -3.22 12.30
N THR A 363 0.67 -4.35 12.75
CA THR A 363 1.23 -5.67 12.49
C THR A 363 1.17 -5.99 11.01
N ASP A 364 2.29 -6.48 10.49
CA ASP A 364 2.48 -6.87 9.09
C ASP A 364 2.21 -5.72 8.11
N GLU A 365 2.59 -4.50 8.52
CA GLU A 365 2.63 -3.35 7.64
C GLU A 365 3.54 -3.65 6.44
N HIS A 366 2.94 -3.57 5.26
CA HIS A 366 3.58 -4.02 4.03
C HIS A 366 4.86 -3.24 3.72
N PHE A 367 4.89 -1.94 4.03
CA PHE A 367 6.08 -1.10 3.96
C PHE A 367 6.19 -0.19 5.19
N GLY A 368 5.33 0.84 5.30
CA GLY A 368 5.32 1.78 6.43
C GLY A 368 5.87 3.17 6.09
N ILE A 369 5.21 3.89 5.17
CA ILE A 369 5.63 5.24 4.75
C ILE A 369 5.77 6.20 5.94
N SER A 370 4.84 6.17 6.91
CA SER A 370 4.94 7.05 8.07
C SER A 370 6.17 6.80 8.94
N VAL A 371 6.68 5.56 8.98
CA VAL A 371 7.93 5.24 9.68
C VAL A 371 9.11 5.95 8.98
N VAL A 372 9.12 5.98 7.65
CA VAL A 372 10.11 6.73 6.87
C VAL A 372 9.96 8.24 7.08
N GLU A 373 8.74 8.75 7.18
CA GLU A 373 8.48 10.17 7.48
C GLU A 373 9.02 10.57 8.87
N TYR A 374 8.88 9.70 9.88
CA TYR A 374 9.48 9.91 11.19
C TYR A 374 11.00 10.04 11.08
N MET A 375 11.65 9.06 10.44
CA MET A 375 13.10 9.05 10.23
C MET A 375 13.56 10.32 9.49
N ALA A 376 12.88 10.68 8.41
CA ALA A 376 13.20 11.87 7.62
C ALA A 376 13.06 13.15 8.44
N ALA A 377 11.98 13.28 9.22
CA ALA A 377 11.76 14.41 10.11
C ALA A 377 12.80 14.47 11.22
N GLY A 378 13.48 13.37 11.54
CA GLY A 378 14.40 13.26 12.67
C GLY A 378 13.71 12.87 13.98
N ALA A 379 12.53 12.27 13.89
CA ALA A 379 11.86 11.62 15.01
C ALA A 379 12.29 10.14 15.04
N ILE A 380 12.64 9.62 16.21
CA ILE A 380 13.06 8.23 16.35
C ILE A 380 11.85 7.30 16.13
N PRO A 381 11.87 6.40 15.14
CA PRO A 381 10.78 5.48 14.93
C PRO A 381 10.74 4.39 16.01
N ILE A 382 9.56 4.16 16.54
CA ILE A 382 9.18 3.02 17.36
C ILE A 382 8.11 2.27 16.55
N ALA A 383 8.50 1.20 15.87
CA ALA A 383 7.64 0.54 14.89
C ALA A 383 7.35 -0.93 15.25
N HIS A 384 6.32 -1.50 14.63
CA HIS A 384 6.01 -2.91 14.85
C HIS A 384 7.14 -3.83 14.37
N ASN A 385 7.49 -4.84 15.16
CA ASN A 385 8.55 -5.81 14.87
C ASN A 385 8.11 -6.89 13.85
N SER A 386 7.52 -6.47 12.73
CA SER A 386 7.22 -7.35 11.59
C SER A 386 7.22 -6.63 10.25
N ALA A 387 7.22 -7.40 9.17
CA ALA A 387 7.13 -6.95 7.77
C ALA A 387 8.02 -5.75 7.40
N GLY A 388 7.51 -4.79 6.62
CA GLY A 388 8.27 -3.66 6.07
C GLY A 388 9.05 -2.86 7.12
N PRO A 389 8.44 -2.47 8.25
CA PRO A 389 9.15 -1.75 9.31
C PRO A 389 10.38 -2.51 9.82
N LYS A 390 10.27 -3.82 10.06
CA LYS A 390 11.38 -4.65 10.52
C LYS A 390 12.39 -4.97 9.44
N MET A 391 11.93 -5.36 8.25
CA MET A 391 12.78 -5.97 7.23
C MET A 391 13.50 -4.94 6.37
N ASP A 392 12.96 -3.73 6.26
CA ASP A 392 13.46 -2.72 5.34
C ASP A 392 13.78 -1.40 6.05
N ILE A 393 12.93 -0.94 6.97
CA ILE A 393 12.98 0.46 7.45
C ILE A 393 13.85 0.61 8.71
N VAL A 394 13.53 -0.05 9.82
CA VAL A 394 14.23 0.11 11.10
C VAL A 394 15.35 -0.91 11.20
N LEU A 395 16.47 -0.64 10.51
CA LEU A 395 17.71 -1.41 10.60
C LEU A 395 18.87 -0.45 10.79
N ASP A 396 19.98 -0.95 11.33
CA ASP A 396 21.17 -0.15 11.58
C ASP A 396 21.71 0.52 10.30
N GLU A 397 22.24 1.72 10.47
CA GLU A 397 22.82 2.55 9.40
C GLU A 397 24.22 2.99 9.86
N ASP A 398 25.26 2.59 9.12
CA ASP A 398 26.66 2.86 9.46
C ASP A 398 27.08 2.36 10.86
N GLY A 399 26.45 1.28 11.35
CA GLY A 399 26.69 0.72 12.68
C GLY A 399 25.91 1.41 13.81
N GLU A 400 25.10 2.42 13.49
CA GLU A 400 24.25 3.13 14.43
C GLU A 400 22.81 2.60 14.37
N GLN A 401 22.20 2.40 15.54
CA GLN A 401 20.78 2.06 15.63
C GLN A 401 19.93 3.22 15.09
N THR A 402 18.85 2.91 14.36
CA THR A 402 17.97 3.94 13.75
C THR A 402 16.60 4.06 14.43
N GLY A 403 16.33 3.27 15.47
CA GLY A 403 15.07 3.25 16.20
C GLY A 403 14.77 1.90 16.87
N PHE A 404 13.52 1.71 17.27
CA PHE A 404 13.09 0.56 18.08
C PHE A 404 12.00 -0.25 17.37
N LEU A 405 12.04 -1.55 17.58
CA LEU A 405 11.02 -2.49 17.13
C LEU A 405 10.30 -3.12 18.33
N ALA A 406 8.97 -3.16 18.30
CA ALA A 406 8.15 -3.67 19.40
C ALA A 406 6.93 -4.48 18.89
N CYS A 407 6.48 -5.43 19.70
CA CYS A 407 5.31 -6.28 19.50
C CYS A 407 4.22 -6.03 20.55
N THR A 408 4.60 -5.84 21.82
CA THR A 408 3.67 -5.79 22.96
C THR A 408 3.59 -4.41 23.59
N VAL A 409 2.55 -4.18 24.39
CA VAL A 409 2.36 -2.96 25.19
C VAL A 409 3.64 -2.61 25.97
N GLU A 410 4.25 -3.60 26.60
CA GLU A 410 5.46 -3.45 27.41
C GLU A 410 6.66 -3.06 26.56
N GLU A 411 6.89 -3.72 25.42
CA GLU A 411 8.01 -3.39 24.54
C GLU A 411 7.88 -1.97 23.95
N TYR A 412 6.66 -1.55 23.59
CA TYR A 412 6.41 -0.17 23.17
C TYR A 412 6.64 0.81 24.32
N ALA A 413 6.16 0.49 25.53
CA ALA A 413 6.35 1.35 26.71
C ALA A 413 7.83 1.51 27.05
N ASP A 414 8.61 0.42 27.00
CA ASP A 414 10.04 0.42 27.26
C ASP A 414 10.79 1.23 26.19
N ALA A 415 10.41 1.11 24.92
CA ALA A 415 10.97 1.93 23.84
C ALA A 415 10.66 3.43 24.01
N ILE A 416 9.43 3.77 24.43
CA ILE A 416 9.04 5.16 24.74
C ILE A 416 9.92 5.71 25.88
N LEU A 417 10.05 4.96 26.97
CA LEU A 417 10.88 5.36 28.12
C LEU A 417 12.34 5.54 27.74
N ARG A 418 12.90 4.62 26.92
CA ARG A 418 14.27 4.75 26.40
C ARG A 418 14.46 6.04 25.63
N VAL A 419 13.57 6.37 24.69
CA VAL A 419 13.71 7.62 23.90
C VAL A 419 13.62 8.86 24.79
N ILE A 420 12.73 8.86 25.79
CA ILE A 420 12.56 10.00 26.71
C ILE A 420 13.78 10.15 27.63
N GLY A 421 14.29 9.05 28.17
CA GLY A 421 15.45 9.05 29.07
C GLY A 421 16.80 9.16 28.36
N MET A 422 16.83 9.06 27.03
CA MET A 422 18.05 9.11 26.24
C MET A 422 18.70 10.50 26.30
N PRO A 423 20.02 10.60 26.59
CA PRO A 423 20.76 11.84 26.47
C PRO A 423 20.58 12.48 25.09
N GLU A 424 20.50 13.81 25.03
CA GLU A 424 20.25 14.52 23.76
C GLU A 424 21.28 14.16 22.68
N THR A 425 22.56 14.01 23.03
CA THR A 425 23.63 13.64 22.10
C THR A 425 23.43 12.27 21.46
N GLU A 426 23.05 11.26 22.24
CA GLU A 426 22.74 9.91 21.77
C GLU A 426 21.47 9.93 20.89
N ARG A 427 20.44 10.65 21.34
CA ARG A 427 19.18 10.81 20.60
C ARG A 427 19.40 11.45 19.24
N LEU A 428 20.23 12.49 19.16
CA LEU A 428 20.59 13.16 17.91
C LEU A 428 21.40 12.26 16.98
N THR A 429 22.27 11.41 17.54
CA THR A 429 23.06 10.42 16.78
C THR A 429 22.13 9.40 16.11
N MET A 430 21.22 8.80 16.89
CA MET A 430 20.20 7.87 16.38
C MET A 430 19.29 8.54 15.34
N ALA A 431 18.82 9.77 15.60
CA ALA A 431 17.97 10.50 14.67
C ALA A 431 18.70 10.85 13.35
N ALA A 432 19.99 11.18 13.41
CA ALA A 432 20.80 11.43 12.22
C ALA A 432 21.00 10.16 11.39
N ALA A 433 21.28 9.02 12.04
CA ALA A 433 21.39 7.71 11.39
C ALA A 433 20.07 7.30 10.72
N ALA A 434 18.96 7.45 11.44
CA ALA A 434 17.62 7.21 10.91
C ALA A 434 17.33 8.08 9.68
N ARG A 435 17.65 9.38 9.73
CA ARG A 435 17.47 10.30 8.59
C ARG A 435 18.32 9.91 7.38
N ARG A 436 19.59 9.52 7.58
CA ARG A 436 20.45 9.01 6.49
C ARG A 436 19.82 7.80 5.84
N ARG A 437 19.35 6.84 6.64
CA ARG A 437 18.67 5.65 6.15
C ARG A 437 17.42 5.96 5.34
N ALA A 438 16.62 6.94 5.76
CA ALA A 438 15.41 7.35 5.05
C ALA A 438 15.65 7.77 3.59
N THR A 439 16.88 8.21 3.24
CA THR A 439 17.24 8.60 1.86
C THR A 439 17.13 7.43 0.87
N ARG A 440 17.24 6.18 1.35
CA ARG A 440 17.07 4.95 0.56
C ARG A 440 15.63 4.76 0.04
N PHE A 441 14.69 5.53 0.56
CA PHE A 441 13.27 5.51 0.18
C PHE A 441 12.82 6.85 -0.43
N SER A 442 13.78 7.73 -0.78
CA SER A 442 13.47 9.01 -1.41
C SER A 442 12.75 8.83 -2.74
N GLU A 443 12.00 9.86 -3.13
CA GLU A 443 11.35 9.88 -4.45
C GLU A 443 12.36 9.75 -5.60
N GLN A 444 13.54 10.37 -5.49
CA GLN A 444 14.60 10.21 -6.48
C GLN A 444 15.06 8.76 -6.59
N ARG A 445 15.24 8.08 -5.45
CA ARG A 445 15.62 6.67 -5.44
C ARG A 445 14.56 5.78 -6.10
N PHE A 446 13.28 6.07 -5.86
CA PHE A 446 12.18 5.41 -6.58
C PHE A 446 12.30 5.60 -8.10
N TYR A 447 12.54 6.84 -8.58
CA TYR A 447 12.68 7.09 -10.02
C TYR A 447 13.82 6.28 -10.63
N ASP A 448 14.98 6.25 -9.99
CA ASP A 448 16.16 5.53 -10.47
C ASP A 448 15.90 4.02 -10.54
N ASP A 449 15.44 3.43 -9.43
CA ASP A 449 15.16 1.99 -9.34
C ASP A 449 14.00 1.58 -10.28
N PHE A 450 12.96 2.41 -10.42
CA PHE A 450 11.85 2.16 -11.33
C PHE A 450 12.30 2.19 -12.80
N LYS A 451 13.08 3.20 -13.21
CA LYS A 451 13.61 3.30 -14.57
C LYS A 451 14.50 2.11 -14.90
N ASP A 452 15.40 1.73 -13.99
CA ASP A 452 16.24 0.53 -14.12
C ASP A 452 15.41 -0.76 -14.21
N ALA A 453 14.27 -0.81 -13.51
CA ALA A 453 13.37 -1.94 -13.59
C ALA A 453 12.74 -2.08 -14.98
N VAL A 454 12.20 -0.99 -15.54
CA VAL A 454 11.40 -1.00 -16.77
C VAL A 454 12.21 -0.93 -18.06
N ARG A 455 13.41 -0.32 -18.04
CA ARG A 455 14.30 -0.15 -19.22
C ARG A 455 14.44 -1.41 -20.08
N PRO A 456 14.73 -2.61 -19.53
CA PRO A 456 14.89 -3.82 -20.35
C PRO A 456 13.62 -4.21 -21.13
N ILE A 457 12.43 -3.90 -20.59
CA ILE A 457 11.15 -4.31 -21.19
C ILE A 457 10.67 -3.30 -22.21
N LEU A 458 10.88 -2.01 -21.92
CA LEU A 458 10.45 -0.91 -22.78
C LEU A 458 11.39 -0.72 -23.99
N SER A 459 12.69 -1.01 -23.86
CA SER A 459 13.70 -0.86 -24.91
C SER A 459 13.61 -1.89 -26.05
N HIS A 460 12.91 -3.00 -25.83
CA HIS A 460 12.64 -3.98 -26.88
C HIS A 460 11.69 -3.37 -27.92
N ARG A 461 12.28 -2.70 -28.94
CA ARG A 461 11.61 -2.39 -30.20
C ARG A 461 11.02 -3.70 -30.71
N SER A 462 9.69 -3.78 -30.78
CA SER A 462 9.03 -4.89 -31.47
C SER A 462 9.58 -4.92 -32.89
N ARG A 463 10.32 -5.98 -33.23
CA ARG A 463 10.61 -6.31 -34.62
C ARG A 463 9.32 -6.56 -35.37
#